data_AF-A0A931H1R9-F1
#
_entry.id   AF-A0A931H1R9-F1
#
_cell.length_a   1.000
_cell.length_b   1.000
_cell.length_c   1.000
_cell.angle_alpha   90.00
_cell.angle_beta   90.00
_cell.angle_gamma   90.00
#
_symmetry.space_group_name_H-M   'P 1'
#
loop_
_entity.id
_entity.type
_entity.pdbx_description
1 polymer ?
#
loop_
_entity_poly.entity_id
_entity_poly.type
_entity_poly.pdbx_seq_one_letter_code
_entity_poly.pdbx_strand_id
1 'polypeptide(L)'
;MRRTDGDRGGRALRAGTRRGDRAGGSGILPAVKKHIYIYSPSSAVRDKAVIRRGAARLKALGYEVELDEAALATHMRFAGDDDTRLAAIDRAAASGADIALITRGGYGLTRLLPRINYKQVAKAIKGGTQFVGLSDFTAFQSAVLAKTGAVTWSGPALGEDFGVEGEPDDIMQSCFEDLVSGQGEGTGWQLPKSEAQAKVLQLKGTLWGGNLSIIASLAGTPWMPKVKGGILFLEDVHEHPYRVERMLTQLLYAGVLKQQKAIVLGHFTNYKPAPHDKGFRLQTVVDWLRSQVKAPVFTQLPFGHVPTKVALPVGATVHLAVEGRDAFVLWGHRH
;
A
#
# COMPACT_ATOMS: atom_id res chain seq x y z
N MET A 1 -28.07 49.73 23.58
CA MET A 1 -26.61 49.66 23.80
C MET A 1 -26.27 48.19 24.10
N ARG A 2 -25.47 47.53 23.25
CA ARG A 2 -24.92 46.14 23.33
C ARG A 2 -25.97 45.01 23.35
N ARG A 3 -26.38 44.39 22.22
CA ARG A 3 -25.71 43.37 21.36
C ARG A 3 -25.08 42.20 22.13
N THR A 4 -25.73 41.04 22.03
CA THR A 4 -25.23 39.69 22.31
C THR A 4 -24.84 39.03 20.99
N ASP A 5 -23.57 38.63 20.87
CA ASP A 5 -23.06 37.66 19.90
C ASP A 5 -23.48 36.25 20.36
N GLY A 6 -23.70 35.23 19.54
CA GLY A 6 -23.31 34.98 18.16
C GLY A 6 -22.96 33.50 18.06
N ASP A 7 -23.97 32.63 18.01
CA ASP A 7 -23.84 31.20 17.70
C ASP A 7 -24.38 30.97 16.29
N ARG A 8 -23.56 30.39 15.40
CA ARG A 8 -23.97 29.68 14.18
C ARG A 8 -22.77 29.14 13.39
N GLY A 9 -22.57 27.83 13.50
CA GLY A 9 -22.70 26.88 12.38
C GLY A 9 -21.78 27.06 11.17
N GLY A 10 -20.77 26.20 11.09
CA GLY A 10 -20.00 25.96 9.87
C GLY A 10 -20.86 25.43 8.73
N ARG A 11 -20.70 26.03 7.54
CA ARG A 11 -21.31 25.61 6.28
C ARG A 11 -20.26 25.05 5.35
N ALA A 12 -20.54 23.85 4.87
CA ALA A 12 -19.82 23.11 3.85
C ALA A 12 -19.76 23.86 2.51
N LEU A 13 -18.61 23.78 1.85
CA LEU A 13 -18.39 24.24 0.48
C LEU A 13 -19.01 23.23 -0.50
N ARG A 14 -20.13 23.61 -1.12
CA ARG A 14 -20.69 22.94 -2.30
C ARG A 14 -20.13 23.63 -3.55
N ALA A 15 -19.38 22.90 -4.37
CA ALA A 15 -18.99 23.33 -5.71
C ALA A 15 -20.19 23.22 -6.67
N GLY A 16 -20.46 24.29 -7.41
CA GLY A 16 -21.64 24.48 -8.23
C GLY A 16 -21.59 23.76 -9.58
N THR A 17 -22.77 23.33 -10.01
CA THR A 17 -23.09 22.84 -11.35
C THR A 17 -23.23 24.01 -12.34
N ARG A 18 -22.56 23.92 -13.50
CA ARG A 18 -22.97 24.66 -14.71
C ARG A 18 -22.93 23.72 -15.92
N ARG A 19 -24.12 23.49 -16.49
CA ARG A 19 -24.31 22.94 -17.84
C ARG A 19 -24.07 24.05 -18.87
N GLY A 20 -23.44 23.67 -19.98
CA GLY A 20 -23.36 24.47 -21.19
C GLY A 20 -22.97 23.57 -22.36
N ASP A 21 -23.96 23.16 -23.15
CA ASP A 21 -23.79 22.52 -24.45
C ASP A 21 -23.07 23.45 -25.42
N ARG A 22 -22.02 22.94 -26.08
CA ARG A 22 -21.71 23.26 -27.48
C ARG A 22 -21.10 22.06 -28.18
N ALA A 23 -21.80 21.59 -29.21
CA ALA A 23 -21.28 20.70 -30.22
C ALA A 23 -20.23 21.42 -31.08
N GLY A 24 -19.12 20.74 -31.31
CA GLY A 24 -18.05 21.17 -32.21
C GLY A 24 -16.99 20.07 -32.25
N GLY A 25 -16.95 19.32 -33.36
CA GLY A 25 -16.00 18.23 -33.54
C GLY A 25 -14.56 18.74 -33.47
N SER A 26 -13.82 18.27 -32.47
CA SER A 26 -12.37 18.20 -32.52
C SER A 26 -12.01 16.72 -32.56
N GLY A 27 -11.10 16.35 -33.45
CA GLY A 27 -10.48 15.03 -33.45
C GLY A 27 -9.65 14.86 -32.20
N ILE A 28 -10.30 14.57 -31.08
CA ILE A 28 -9.66 14.10 -29.85
C ILE A 28 -9.31 12.64 -30.16
N LEU A 29 -8.03 12.37 -30.40
CA LEU A 29 -7.52 11.00 -30.29
C LEU A 29 -8.11 10.40 -29.00
N PRO A 30 -8.76 9.23 -29.04
CA PRO A 30 -9.39 8.68 -27.85
C PRO A 30 -8.36 8.69 -26.72
N ALA A 31 -8.75 9.22 -25.56
CA ALA A 31 -7.88 9.21 -24.38
C ALA A 31 -7.35 7.78 -24.23
N VAL A 32 -6.01 7.64 -24.22
CA VAL A 32 -5.38 6.32 -24.16
C VAL A 32 -5.87 5.67 -22.87
N LYS A 33 -6.70 4.63 -23.01
CA LYS A 33 -7.21 3.89 -21.87
C LYS A 33 -6.03 3.20 -21.20
N LYS A 34 -5.84 3.47 -19.92
CA LYS A 34 -4.82 2.79 -19.12
C LYS A 34 -5.18 1.31 -19.00
N HIS A 35 -4.18 0.45 -19.22
CA HIS A 35 -4.33 -0.99 -19.18
C HIS A 35 -3.96 -1.53 -17.80
N ILE A 36 -4.87 -2.28 -17.18
CA ILE A 36 -4.71 -2.96 -15.89
C ILE A 36 -4.75 -4.46 -16.11
N TYR A 37 -3.63 -5.12 -15.85
CA TYR A 37 -3.48 -6.57 -15.85
C TYR A 37 -3.68 -7.13 -14.44
N ILE A 38 -4.66 -8.01 -14.26
CA ILE A 38 -5.04 -8.57 -12.95
C ILE A 38 -4.52 -10.00 -12.84
N TYR A 39 -3.77 -10.32 -11.78
CA TYR A 39 -3.16 -11.65 -11.59
C TYR A 39 -3.15 -12.10 -10.12
N SER A 40 -2.87 -13.38 -9.88
CA SER A 40 -2.98 -13.99 -8.53
C SER A 40 -1.69 -14.70 -8.11
N PRO A 41 -0.73 -14.01 -7.45
CA PRO A 41 0.54 -14.62 -7.08
C PRO A 41 0.53 -15.33 -5.70
N SER A 42 -0.56 -15.18 -4.92
CA SER A 42 -0.64 -15.60 -3.52
C SER A 42 -1.74 -16.65 -3.28
N SER A 43 -2.74 -16.33 -2.43
CA SER A 43 -3.83 -17.25 -2.10
C SER A 43 -4.87 -17.32 -3.22
N ALA A 44 -5.53 -18.48 -3.33
CA ALA A 44 -6.71 -18.65 -4.18
C ALA A 44 -7.80 -17.63 -3.82
N VAL A 45 -8.48 -17.13 -4.86
CA VAL A 45 -9.71 -16.33 -4.72
C VAL A 45 -10.84 -17.27 -4.29
N ARG A 46 -11.35 -17.09 -3.07
CA ARG A 46 -12.45 -17.92 -2.53
C ARG A 46 -13.81 -17.51 -3.10
N ASP A 47 -14.09 -16.21 -3.08
CA ASP A 47 -15.29 -15.64 -3.68
C ASP A 47 -14.94 -15.04 -5.05
N LYS A 48 -15.36 -15.71 -6.12
CA LYS A 48 -15.14 -15.25 -7.50
C LYS A 48 -16.00 -14.02 -7.84
N ALA A 49 -17.12 -13.80 -7.14
CA ALA A 49 -17.98 -12.65 -7.38
C ALA A 49 -17.29 -11.33 -7.03
N VAL A 50 -16.47 -11.32 -5.97
CA VAL A 50 -15.61 -10.21 -5.58
C VAL A 50 -14.71 -9.76 -6.74
N ILE A 51 -14.06 -10.69 -7.44
CA ILE A 51 -13.17 -10.36 -8.58
C ILE A 51 -13.96 -9.82 -9.76
N ARG A 52 -15.11 -10.40 -10.07
CA ARG A 52 -15.99 -9.92 -11.15
C ARG A 52 -16.48 -8.50 -10.86
N ARG A 53 -16.90 -8.21 -9.62
CA ARG A 53 -17.31 -6.86 -9.21
C ARG A 53 -16.18 -5.86 -9.32
N GLY A 54 -14.99 -6.18 -8.79
CA GLY A 54 -13.84 -5.28 -8.87
C GLY A 54 -13.43 -4.97 -10.31
N ALA A 55 -13.37 -6.00 -11.18
CA ALA A 55 -13.06 -5.81 -12.59
C ALA A 55 -14.13 -4.98 -13.32
N ALA A 56 -15.41 -5.18 -13.02
CA ALA A 56 -16.50 -4.39 -13.60
C ALA A 56 -16.42 -2.91 -13.18
N ARG A 57 -16.05 -2.63 -11.93
CA ARG A 57 -15.83 -1.25 -11.43
C ARG A 57 -14.67 -0.57 -12.12
N LEU A 58 -13.52 -1.23 -12.22
CA LEU A 58 -12.38 -0.67 -12.95
C LEU A 58 -12.72 -0.37 -14.43
N LYS A 59 -13.50 -1.25 -15.09
CA LYS A 59 -14.02 -0.98 -16.44
C LYS A 59 -14.96 0.22 -16.48
N ALA A 60 -15.83 0.39 -15.47
CA ALA A 60 -16.72 1.54 -15.36
C ALA A 60 -15.97 2.87 -15.14
N LEU A 61 -14.77 2.83 -14.54
CA LEU A 61 -13.84 3.97 -14.45
C LEU A 61 -13.10 4.26 -15.77
N GLY A 62 -13.33 3.46 -16.82
CA GLY A 62 -12.79 3.70 -18.17
C GLY A 62 -11.49 2.96 -18.48
N TYR A 63 -11.00 2.12 -17.56
CA TYR A 63 -9.79 1.32 -17.77
C TYR A 63 -10.02 0.13 -18.70
N GLU A 64 -8.96 -0.24 -19.44
CA GLU A 64 -8.88 -1.56 -20.06
C GLU A 64 -8.44 -2.55 -18.98
N VAL A 65 -9.21 -3.62 -18.79
CA VAL A 65 -8.99 -4.58 -17.70
C VAL A 65 -8.87 -5.98 -18.27
N GLU A 66 -7.68 -6.55 -18.14
CA GLU A 66 -7.34 -7.92 -18.51
C GLU A 66 -7.21 -8.77 -17.24
N LEU A 67 -7.76 -9.97 -17.26
CA LEU A 67 -7.63 -10.95 -16.18
C LEU A 67 -6.71 -12.08 -16.65
N ASP A 68 -5.63 -12.34 -15.92
CA ASP A 68 -4.72 -13.46 -16.16
C ASP A 68 -5.50 -14.77 -16.24
N GLU A 69 -5.12 -15.63 -17.18
CA GLU A 69 -5.77 -16.92 -17.43
C GLU A 69 -5.85 -17.83 -16.19
N ALA A 70 -4.88 -17.70 -15.27
CA ALA A 70 -4.80 -18.47 -14.04
C ALA A 70 -5.26 -17.68 -12.81
N ALA A 71 -5.80 -16.46 -12.96
CA ALA A 71 -6.18 -15.61 -11.83
C ALA A 71 -7.19 -16.27 -10.87
N LEU A 72 -8.01 -17.20 -11.37
CA LEU A 72 -9.00 -17.95 -10.58
C LEU A 72 -8.62 -19.43 -10.39
N ALA A 73 -7.39 -19.82 -10.73
CA ALA A 73 -6.87 -21.16 -10.46
C ALA A 73 -6.87 -21.45 -8.96
N THR A 74 -6.93 -22.72 -8.59
CA THR A 74 -6.92 -23.14 -7.19
C THR A 74 -6.13 -24.43 -7.06
N HIS A 75 -5.15 -24.41 -6.17
CA HIS A 75 -4.40 -25.58 -5.73
C HIS A 75 -4.22 -25.47 -4.22
N MET A 76 -4.92 -26.31 -3.45
CA MET A 76 -5.02 -26.15 -2.00
C MET A 76 -5.50 -24.73 -1.64
N ARG A 77 -4.71 -23.96 -0.87
CA ARG A 77 -4.98 -22.56 -0.53
C ARG A 77 -4.43 -21.54 -1.53
N PHE A 78 -3.67 -21.97 -2.53
CA PHE A 78 -2.92 -21.13 -3.46
C PHE A 78 -3.67 -20.93 -4.77
N ALA A 79 -3.43 -19.79 -5.44
CA ALA A 79 -4.01 -19.48 -6.74
C ALA A 79 -3.33 -20.26 -7.89
N GLY A 80 -3.43 -21.59 -7.85
CA GLY A 80 -2.59 -22.50 -8.64
C GLY A 80 -1.37 -22.97 -7.86
N ASP A 81 -0.66 -23.96 -8.40
CA ASP A 81 0.60 -24.44 -7.83
C ASP A 81 1.72 -23.38 -7.96
N ASP A 82 2.94 -23.72 -7.54
CA ASP A 82 4.05 -22.77 -7.56
C ASP A 82 4.43 -22.35 -9.00
N ASP A 83 4.37 -23.27 -9.96
CA ASP A 83 4.69 -23.00 -11.36
C ASP A 83 3.63 -22.12 -12.03
N THR A 84 2.36 -22.37 -11.73
CA THR A 84 1.23 -21.54 -12.21
C THR A 84 1.35 -20.10 -11.71
N ARG A 85 1.67 -19.91 -10.43
CA ARG A 85 1.80 -18.56 -9.84
C ARG A 85 3.06 -17.84 -10.30
N LEU A 86 4.16 -18.56 -10.56
CA LEU A 86 5.36 -17.99 -11.20
C LEU A 86 5.06 -17.54 -12.63
N ALA A 87 4.39 -18.38 -13.42
CA ALA A 87 4.00 -18.02 -14.78
C ALA A 87 3.06 -16.80 -14.81
N ALA A 88 2.17 -16.65 -13.82
CA ALA A 88 1.33 -15.46 -13.70
C ALA A 88 2.14 -14.18 -13.43
N ILE A 89 3.22 -14.25 -12.64
CA ILE A 89 4.14 -13.12 -12.45
C ILE A 89 4.86 -12.78 -13.77
N ASP A 90 5.32 -13.80 -14.50
CA ASP A 90 6.03 -13.61 -15.77
C ASP A 90 5.11 -13.01 -16.85
N ARG A 91 3.85 -13.46 -16.93
CA ARG A 91 2.82 -12.88 -17.81
C ARG A 91 2.48 -11.45 -17.41
N ALA A 92 2.32 -11.15 -16.12
CA ALA A 92 2.11 -9.79 -15.64
C ALA A 92 3.28 -8.86 -16.00
N ALA A 93 4.52 -9.35 -16.00
CA ALA A 93 5.69 -8.59 -16.44
C ALA A 93 5.82 -8.49 -17.98
N ALA A 94 5.17 -9.38 -18.74
CA ALA A 94 5.19 -9.38 -20.20
C ALA A 94 3.98 -8.67 -20.84
N SER A 95 2.94 -8.36 -20.06
CA SER A 95 1.66 -7.84 -20.55
C SER A 95 1.74 -6.45 -21.22
N GLY A 96 2.77 -5.67 -20.90
CA GLY A 96 2.87 -4.27 -21.33
C GLY A 96 1.82 -3.36 -20.68
N ALA A 97 1.13 -3.82 -19.63
CA ALA A 97 0.13 -3.04 -18.92
C ALA A 97 0.76 -1.87 -18.14
N ASP A 98 -0.02 -0.79 -17.97
CA ASP A 98 0.35 0.32 -17.09
C ASP A 98 0.36 -0.15 -15.63
N ILE A 99 -0.61 -0.99 -15.23
CA ILE A 99 -0.73 -1.55 -13.88
C ILE A 99 -0.75 -3.07 -13.93
N ALA A 100 0.05 -3.71 -13.09
CA ALA A 100 -0.09 -5.12 -12.72
C ALA A 100 -0.67 -5.21 -11.30
N LEU A 101 -1.97 -5.47 -11.19
CA LEU A 101 -2.73 -5.45 -9.93
C LEU A 101 -2.99 -6.88 -9.43
N ILE A 102 -2.69 -7.15 -8.16
CA ILE A 102 -3.02 -8.46 -7.59
C ILE A 102 -4.54 -8.60 -7.34
N THR A 103 -5.06 -9.82 -7.46
CA THR A 103 -6.44 -10.12 -7.04
C THR A 103 -6.61 -10.00 -5.53
N ARG A 104 -5.66 -10.51 -4.75
CA ARG A 104 -5.62 -10.49 -3.29
C ARG A 104 -4.24 -10.90 -2.77
N GLY A 105 -3.99 -10.63 -1.48
CA GLY A 105 -2.83 -11.16 -0.76
C GLY A 105 -3.05 -12.59 -0.25
N GLY A 106 -2.67 -12.81 1.02
CA GLY A 106 -2.88 -14.08 1.72
C GLY A 106 -1.58 -14.80 2.09
N TYR A 107 -1.23 -15.88 1.39
CA TYR A 107 0.01 -16.62 1.67
C TYR A 107 0.48 -17.35 0.42
N GLY A 108 1.77 -17.25 0.13
CA GLY A 108 2.46 -18.16 -0.78
C GLY A 108 3.58 -17.55 -1.59
N LEU A 109 3.73 -16.22 -1.61
CA LEU A 109 4.79 -15.55 -2.38
C LEU A 109 6.20 -15.89 -1.88
N THR A 110 6.37 -16.12 -0.57
CA THR A 110 7.64 -16.53 0.02
C THR A 110 8.20 -17.84 -0.57
N ARG A 111 7.34 -18.74 -1.07
CA ARG A 111 7.76 -19.97 -1.79
C ARG A 111 8.39 -19.68 -3.15
N LEU A 112 8.03 -18.55 -3.76
CA LEU A 112 8.36 -18.25 -5.15
C LEU A 112 9.63 -17.40 -5.29
N LEU A 113 10.06 -16.72 -4.21
CA LEU A 113 11.15 -15.74 -4.25
C LEU A 113 12.47 -16.25 -4.89
N PRO A 114 12.90 -17.51 -4.73
CA PRO A 114 14.11 -17.99 -5.43
C PRO A 114 13.97 -18.10 -6.96
N ARG A 115 12.74 -18.19 -7.47
CA ARG A 115 12.44 -18.55 -8.85
C ARG A 115 11.87 -17.38 -9.68
N ILE A 116 11.53 -16.26 -9.05
CA ILE A 116 11.04 -15.07 -9.77
C ILE A 116 12.12 -14.54 -10.72
N ASN A 117 11.73 -14.25 -11.96
CA ASN A 117 12.60 -13.58 -12.94
C ASN A 117 12.68 -12.07 -12.66
N TYR A 118 13.48 -11.69 -11.67
CA TYR A 118 13.63 -10.28 -11.25
C TYR A 118 14.12 -9.36 -12.37
N LYS A 119 14.88 -9.86 -13.36
CA LYS A 119 15.32 -9.06 -14.51
C LYS A 119 14.15 -8.66 -15.39
N GLN A 120 13.22 -9.59 -15.65
CA GLN A 120 12.03 -9.32 -16.43
C GLN A 120 11.09 -8.36 -15.70
N VAL A 121 10.87 -8.57 -14.40
CA VAL A 121 10.06 -7.65 -13.57
C VAL A 121 10.66 -6.23 -13.58
N ALA A 122 11.97 -6.09 -13.36
CA ALA A 122 12.62 -4.78 -13.39
C ALA A 122 12.56 -4.12 -14.79
N LYS A 123 12.64 -4.92 -15.86
CA LYS A 123 12.47 -4.43 -17.24
C LYS A 123 11.05 -3.88 -17.46
N ALA A 124 10.03 -4.59 -16.98
CA ALA A 124 8.64 -4.14 -17.04
C ALA A 124 8.44 -2.82 -16.27
N ILE A 125 8.97 -2.73 -15.04
CA ILE A 125 8.92 -1.51 -14.23
C ILE A 125 9.61 -0.34 -14.94
N LYS A 126 10.79 -0.57 -15.52
CA LYS A 126 11.51 0.45 -16.30
C LYS A 126 10.71 0.88 -17.55
N GLY A 127 9.91 -0.02 -18.11
CA GLY A 127 9.01 0.25 -19.24
C GLY A 127 7.72 0.98 -18.86
N GLY A 128 7.46 1.21 -17.57
CA GLY A 128 6.29 1.95 -17.07
C GLY A 128 5.29 1.12 -16.28
N THR A 129 5.41 -0.22 -16.25
CA THR A 129 4.47 -1.08 -15.53
C THR A 129 4.61 -0.91 -14.01
N GLN A 130 3.52 -0.56 -13.34
CA GLN A 130 3.45 -0.42 -11.89
C GLN A 130 2.86 -1.70 -11.27
N PHE A 131 3.66 -2.41 -10.46
CA PHE A 131 3.19 -3.59 -9.71
C PHE A 131 2.55 -3.16 -8.39
N VAL A 132 1.26 -3.45 -8.22
CA VAL A 132 0.43 -2.93 -7.12
C VAL A 132 -0.16 -4.07 -6.28
N GLY A 133 -0.04 -3.94 -4.96
CA GLY A 133 -0.68 -4.84 -4.00
C GLY A 133 -0.26 -4.57 -2.55
N LEU A 134 -0.77 -5.37 -1.62
CA LEU A 134 -0.50 -5.29 -0.18
C LEU A 134 -0.43 -6.68 0.47
N SER A 135 -0.26 -6.73 1.80
CA SER A 135 -0.29 -7.98 2.57
C SER A 135 0.85 -8.93 2.17
N ASP A 136 0.58 -10.20 1.83
CA ASP A 136 1.58 -11.17 1.32
C ASP A 136 2.40 -10.63 0.13
N PHE A 137 1.86 -9.68 -0.64
CA PHE A 137 2.57 -9.02 -1.74
C PHE A 137 3.79 -8.22 -1.29
N THR A 138 3.87 -7.83 -0.01
CA THR A 138 5.08 -7.27 0.60
C THR A 138 6.31 -8.15 0.40
N ALA A 139 6.16 -9.48 0.28
CA ALA A 139 7.27 -10.38 0.00
C ALA A 139 7.85 -10.14 -1.40
N PHE A 140 6.98 -9.98 -2.40
CA PHE A 140 7.38 -9.63 -3.77
C PHE A 140 8.04 -8.25 -3.81
N GLN A 141 7.42 -7.25 -3.20
CA GLN A 141 7.90 -5.87 -3.18
C GLN A 141 9.29 -5.76 -2.54
N SER A 142 9.47 -6.39 -1.38
CA SER A 142 10.74 -6.46 -0.66
C SER A 142 11.81 -7.16 -1.51
N ALA A 143 11.46 -8.27 -2.13
CA ALA A 143 12.38 -9.01 -2.99
C ALA A 143 12.80 -8.22 -4.23
N VAL A 144 11.86 -7.56 -4.92
CA VAL A 144 12.15 -6.72 -6.10
C VAL A 144 13.09 -5.58 -5.70
N LEU A 145 12.80 -4.88 -4.61
CA LEU A 145 13.66 -3.83 -4.09
C LEU A 145 15.06 -4.37 -3.76
N ALA A 146 15.15 -5.47 -3.02
CA ALA A 146 16.44 -6.07 -2.60
C ALA A 146 17.28 -6.56 -3.79
N LYS A 147 16.66 -7.06 -4.85
CA LYS A 147 17.35 -7.67 -6.00
C LYS A 147 17.67 -6.69 -7.12
N THR A 148 16.89 -5.61 -7.25
CA THR A 148 16.93 -4.76 -8.45
C THR A 148 16.94 -3.27 -8.15
N GLY A 149 16.56 -2.85 -6.93
CA GLY A 149 16.33 -1.44 -6.62
C GLY A 149 15.07 -0.85 -7.27
N ALA A 150 14.33 -1.62 -8.06
CA ALA A 150 13.13 -1.15 -8.74
C ALA A 150 12.01 -0.88 -7.74
N VAL A 151 11.16 0.09 -8.08
CA VAL A 151 10.06 0.53 -7.22
C VAL A 151 8.78 -0.20 -7.57
N THR A 152 8.12 -0.72 -6.55
CA THR A 152 6.76 -1.29 -6.61
C THR A 152 5.81 -0.43 -5.77
N TRP A 153 4.51 -0.71 -5.83
CA TRP A 153 3.50 0.10 -5.13
C TRP A 153 2.72 -0.71 -4.10
N SER A 154 2.82 -0.29 -2.85
CA SER A 154 1.95 -0.77 -1.78
C SER A 154 0.63 -0.02 -1.86
N GLY A 155 -0.45 -0.72 -2.18
CA GLY A 155 -1.74 -0.13 -2.51
C GLY A 155 -2.84 -1.18 -2.52
N PRO A 156 -3.98 -0.90 -3.16
CA PRO A 156 -5.13 -1.80 -3.13
C PRO A 156 -4.85 -3.15 -3.81
N ALA A 157 -5.68 -4.14 -3.49
CA ALA A 157 -5.87 -5.36 -4.24
C ALA A 157 -7.29 -5.39 -4.82
N LEU A 158 -7.48 -6.04 -5.97
CA LEU A 158 -8.77 -6.01 -6.66
C LEU A 158 -9.92 -6.46 -5.76
N GLY A 159 -9.76 -7.58 -5.08
CA GLY A 159 -10.85 -8.21 -4.35
C GLY A 159 -11.20 -7.52 -3.04
N GLU A 160 -10.17 -7.18 -2.26
CA GLU A 160 -10.35 -6.62 -0.92
C GLU A 160 -10.80 -5.15 -0.96
N ASP A 161 -10.53 -4.44 -2.06
CA ASP A 161 -10.77 -3.00 -2.17
C ASP A 161 -11.83 -2.65 -3.22
N PHE A 162 -11.63 -3.06 -4.48
CA PHE A 162 -12.61 -2.76 -5.54
C PHE A 162 -13.79 -3.73 -5.55
N GLY A 163 -13.60 -4.95 -5.06
CA GLY A 163 -14.58 -6.03 -5.09
C GLY A 163 -15.54 -6.10 -3.90
N VAL A 164 -15.51 -5.12 -2.99
CA VAL A 164 -16.38 -5.06 -1.80
C VAL A 164 -17.87 -5.03 -2.14
N GLU A 165 -18.74 -5.45 -1.22
CA GLU A 165 -20.20 -5.49 -1.43
C GLU A 165 -20.82 -4.08 -1.51
N GLY A 166 -20.33 -3.14 -0.68
CA GLY A 166 -20.66 -1.71 -0.76
C GLY A 166 -19.81 -1.00 -1.82
N GLU A 167 -19.67 0.32 -1.72
CA GLU A 167 -18.77 1.07 -2.60
C GLU A 167 -17.30 0.98 -2.13
N PRO A 168 -16.33 1.00 -3.06
CA PRO A 168 -14.93 1.20 -2.71
C PRO A 168 -14.77 2.52 -1.93
N ASP A 169 -13.80 2.55 -1.02
CA ASP A 169 -13.43 3.78 -0.32
C ASP A 169 -12.93 4.83 -1.32
N ASP A 170 -13.44 6.06 -1.18
CA ASP A 170 -13.22 7.16 -2.11
C ASP A 170 -11.78 7.67 -2.11
N ILE A 171 -11.15 7.73 -0.94
CA ILE A 171 -9.74 8.11 -0.79
C ILE A 171 -8.84 7.05 -1.42
N MET A 172 -9.11 5.77 -1.16
CA MET A 172 -8.38 4.65 -1.76
C MET A 172 -8.47 4.69 -3.29
N GLN A 173 -9.68 4.86 -3.82
CA GLN A 173 -9.89 4.95 -5.26
C GLN A 173 -9.16 6.16 -5.85
N SER A 174 -9.27 7.34 -5.23
CA SER A 174 -8.58 8.56 -5.70
C SER A 174 -7.05 8.38 -5.73
N CYS A 175 -6.47 7.79 -4.67
CA CYS A 175 -5.05 7.46 -4.64
C CYS A 175 -4.63 6.47 -5.74
N PHE A 176 -5.50 5.52 -6.09
CA PHE A 176 -5.26 4.59 -7.19
C PHE A 176 -5.36 5.29 -8.56
N GLU A 177 -6.32 6.19 -8.74
CA GLU A 177 -6.47 6.99 -9.97
C GLU A 177 -5.26 7.91 -10.20
N ASP A 178 -4.76 8.56 -9.15
CA ASP A 178 -3.54 9.37 -9.16
C ASP A 178 -2.30 8.53 -9.54
N LEU A 179 -2.22 7.31 -9.03
CA LEU A 179 -1.17 6.35 -9.38
C LEU A 179 -1.21 5.97 -10.88
N VAL A 180 -2.40 5.57 -11.36
CA VAL A 180 -2.63 5.14 -12.75
C VAL A 180 -2.38 6.26 -13.75
N SER A 181 -2.72 7.50 -13.39
CA SER A 181 -2.52 8.70 -14.21
C SER A 181 -1.11 9.29 -14.11
N GLY A 182 -0.27 8.79 -13.20
CA GLY A 182 1.07 9.31 -12.93
C GLY A 182 1.07 10.69 -12.26
N GLN A 183 -0.07 11.11 -11.71
CA GLN A 183 -0.25 12.40 -11.01
C GLN A 183 -0.01 12.30 -9.49
N GLY A 184 0.09 11.09 -8.94
CA GLY A 184 0.37 10.90 -7.52
C GLY A 184 1.76 11.40 -7.15
N GLU A 185 1.84 12.51 -6.39
CA GLU A 185 3.09 13.11 -5.91
C GLU A 185 3.35 12.91 -4.42
N GLY A 186 2.35 12.43 -3.68
CA GLY A 186 2.46 12.22 -2.26
C GLY A 186 1.14 11.83 -1.61
N THR A 187 1.20 11.66 -0.29
CA THR A 187 0.02 11.44 0.54
C THR A 187 0.18 12.12 1.88
N GLY A 188 -0.93 12.50 2.50
CA GLY A 188 -0.95 13.16 3.80
C GLY A 188 -2.00 12.58 4.74
N TRP A 189 -1.76 12.71 6.04
CA TRP A 189 -2.68 12.29 7.09
C TRP A 189 -2.49 13.10 8.37
N GLN A 190 -3.43 12.96 9.30
CA GLN A 190 -3.33 13.59 10.62
C GLN A 190 -2.81 12.64 11.69
N LEU A 191 -1.81 13.12 12.41
CA LEU A 191 -1.28 12.49 13.60
C LEU A 191 -2.20 12.73 14.83
N PRO A 192 -2.15 11.81 15.81
CA PRO A 192 -2.70 12.07 17.15
C PRO A 192 -2.08 13.32 17.76
N LYS A 193 -2.81 14.00 18.66
CA LYS A 193 -2.32 15.20 19.35
C LYS A 193 -1.01 14.94 20.13
N SER A 194 -0.83 13.74 20.67
CA SER A 194 0.37 13.32 21.39
C SER A 194 1.62 13.20 20.52
N GLU A 195 1.47 13.16 19.19
CA GLU A 195 2.57 13.02 18.23
C GLU A 195 2.88 14.33 17.49
N ALA A 196 2.17 15.41 17.84
CA ALA A 196 2.34 16.70 17.21
C ALA A 196 3.77 17.22 17.35
N GLN A 197 4.32 17.76 16.27
CA GLN A 197 5.67 18.31 16.25
C GLN A 197 5.64 19.82 16.50
N ALA A 198 6.36 20.27 17.52
CA ALA A 198 6.48 21.69 17.85
C ALA A 198 7.32 22.47 16.81
N LYS A 199 8.22 21.79 16.10
CA LYS A 199 9.00 22.32 14.99
C LYS A 199 8.76 21.45 13.77
N VAL A 200 8.76 22.05 12.59
CA VAL A 200 8.65 21.31 11.33
C VAL A 200 9.76 20.26 11.26
N LEU A 201 9.37 18.99 11.13
CA LEU A 201 10.28 17.88 10.88
C LEU A 201 10.33 17.62 9.37
N GLN A 202 11.53 17.48 8.81
CA GLN A 202 11.71 17.02 7.43
C GLN A 202 12.78 15.94 7.37
N LEU A 203 12.45 14.82 6.73
CA LEU A 203 13.33 13.67 6.57
C LEU A 203 13.29 13.18 5.13
N LYS A 204 14.46 13.08 4.49
CA LYS A 204 14.61 12.46 3.18
C LYS A 204 15.16 11.05 3.31
N GLY A 205 14.51 10.06 2.70
CA GLY A 205 14.97 8.67 2.73
C GLY A 205 14.22 7.78 1.76
N THR A 206 14.71 6.55 1.57
CA THR A 206 13.99 5.54 0.80
C THR A 206 12.77 5.05 1.59
N LEU A 207 11.58 5.16 1.03
CA LEU A 207 10.37 4.57 1.60
C LEU A 207 10.39 3.06 1.36
N TRP A 208 10.22 2.27 2.41
CA TRP A 208 10.13 0.81 2.28
C TRP A 208 9.34 0.21 3.45
N GLY A 209 8.88 -1.03 3.29
CA GLY A 209 8.10 -1.71 4.32
C GLY A 209 6.87 -2.40 3.75
N GLY A 210 5.79 -2.43 4.52
CA GLY A 210 4.55 -3.14 4.19
C GLY A 210 4.01 -3.92 5.37
N ASN A 211 3.55 -5.14 5.13
CA ASN A 211 3.05 -6.01 6.19
C ASN A 211 4.19 -6.48 7.13
N LEU A 212 4.04 -6.22 8.43
CA LEU A 212 5.07 -6.50 9.45
C LEU A 212 5.41 -7.99 9.52
N SER A 213 4.42 -8.88 9.55
CA SER A 213 4.63 -10.33 9.57
C SER A 213 5.46 -10.80 8.38
N ILE A 214 5.18 -10.28 7.19
CA ILE A 214 5.96 -10.59 6.00
C ILE A 214 7.38 -10.03 6.10
N ILE A 215 7.57 -8.77 6.48
CA ILE A 215 8.91 -8.16 6.64
C ILE A 215 9.75 -8.94 7.66
N ALA A 216 9.16 -9.29 8.81
CA ALA A 216 9.84 -10.08 9.85
C ALA A 216 10.24 -11.48 9.34
N SER A 217 9.39 -12.12 8.53
CA SER A 217 9.71 -13.43 7.93
C SER A 217 10.90 -13.41 6.96
N LEU A 218 11.22 -12.24 6.38
CA LEU A 218 12.34 -12.09 5.45
C LEU A 218 13.67 -11.81 6.17
N ALA A 219 13.66 -11.52 7.46
CA ALA A 219 14.88 -11.19 8.21
C ALA A 219 15.92 -12.33 8.09
N GLY A 220 17.16 -11.97 7.69
CA GLY A 220 18.23 -12.94 7.45
C GLY A 220 18.25 -13.58 6.05
N THR A 221 17.24 -13.32 5.21
CA THR A 221 17.18 -13.85 3.85
C THR A 221 17.78 -12.90 2.80
N PRO A 222 18.12 -13.38 1.59
CA PRO A 222 18.57 -12.54 0.47
C PRO A 222 17.50 -11.60 -0.12
N TRP A 223 16.25 -11.66 0.35
CA TRP A 223 15.13 -10.85 -0.12
C TRP A 223 14.74 -9.74 0.86
N MET A 224 15.43 -9.63 1.99
CA MET A 224 15.31 -8.48 2.89
C MET A 224 16.02 -7.26 2.30
N PRO A 225 15.34 -6.13 2.05
CA PRO A 225 15.98 -4.91 1.60
C PRO A 225 17.02 -4.40 2.59
N LYS A 226 18.21 -4.04 2.10
CA LYS A 226 19.28 -3.47 2.91
C LYS A 226 19.21 -1.93 2.89
N VAL A 227 18.10 -1.38 3.38
CA VAL A 227 17.84 0.06 3.37
C VAL A 227 18.40 0.73 4.63
N LYS A 228 19.42 1.58 4.42
CA LYS A 228 20.00 2.45 5.46
C LYS A 228 19.46 3.87 5.33
N GLY A 229 19.08 4.47 6.44
CA GLY A 229 18.52 5.82 6.48
C GLY A 229 17.16 5.94 5.80
N GLY A 230 16.38 4.85 5.77
CA GLY A 230 15.05 4.81 5.14
C GLY A 230 13.95 5.40 6.00
N ILE A 231 12.75 5.47 5.41
CA ILE A 231 11.48 5.70 6.08
C ILE A 231 10.75 4.36 6.02
N LEU A 232 10.70 3.66 7.16
CA LEU A 232 10.11 2.32 7.23
C LEU A 232 8.63 2.45 7.59
N PHE A 233 7.72 1.94 6.75
CA PHE A 233 6.30 1.87 7.10
C PHE A 233 5.86 0.43 7.40
N LEU A 234 5.01 0.26 8.40
CA LEU A 234 4.57 -1.06 8.88
C LEU A 234 3.09 -1.07 9.20
N GLU A 235 2.40 -2.12 8.77
CA GLU A 235 1.00 -2.44 9.09
C GLU A 235 0.87 -3.94 9.38
N ASP A 236 -0.23 -4.38 9.98
CA ASP A 236 -0.54 -5.80 10.04
C ASP A 236 -2.02 -6.09 10.29
N VAL A 237 -2.43 -7.35 10.13
CA VAL A 237 -3.80 -7.80 10.38
C VAL A 237 -3.81 -9.12 11.13
N HIS A 238 -4.77 -9.30 12.02
CA HIS A 238 -4.95 -10.50 12.84
C HIS A 238 -3.80 -10.82 13.82
N GLU A 239 -2.86 -9.89 13.98
CA GLU A 239 -1.74 -10.06 14.90
C GLU A 239 -2.04 -9.41 16.26
N HIS A 240 -2.08 -10.25 17.29
CA HIS A 240 -2.19 -9.79 18.66
C HIS A 240 -1.01 -8.87 19.01
N PRO A 241 -1.19 -7.80 19.81
CA PRO A 241 -0.11 -6.89 20.21
C PRO A 241 1.22 -7.56 20.60
N TYR A 242 1.23 -8.68 21.33
CA TYR A 242 2.49 -9.32 21.74
C TYR A 242 3.24 -9.93 20.54
N ARG A 243 2.52 -10.34 19.49
CA ARG A 243 3.13 -10.84 18.25
C ARG A 243 3.71 -9.67 17.45
N VAL A 244 3.01 -8.54 17.42
CA VAL A 244 3.53 -7.29 16.85
C VAL A 244 4.84 -6.90 17.56
N GLU A 245 4.84 -6.86 18.89
CA GLU A 245 6.06 -6.55 19.67
C GLU A 245 7.19 -7.55 19.41
N ARG A 246 6.87 -8.84 19.34
CA ARG A 246 7.86 -9.89 19.05
C ARG A 246 8.51 -9.71 17.68
N MET A 247 7.72 -9.36 16.66
CA MET A 247 8.24 -9.11 15.31
C MET A 247 9.06 -7.82 15.24
N LEU A 248 8.62 -6.76 15.91
CA LEU A 248 9.41 -5.54 16.07
C LEU A 248 10.73 -5.82 16.81
N THR A 249 10.70 -6.67 17.83
CA THR A 249 11.90 -7.11 18.57
C THR A 249 12.86 -7.87 17.66
N GLN A 250 12.37 -8.77 16.82
CA GLN A 250 13.18 -9.46 15.83
C GLN A 250 13.87 -8.46 14.87
N LEU A 251 13.13 -7.48 14.34
CA LEU A 251 13.69 -6.44 13.47
C LEU A 251 14.65 -5.50 14.22
N LEU A 252 14.40 -5.22 15.50
CA LEU A 252 15.28 -4.44 16.36
C LEU A 252 16.64 -5.13 16.54
N TYR A 253 16.62 -6.42 16.87
CA TYR A 253 17.83 -7.22 17.13
C TYR A 253 18.57 -7.61 15.86
N ALA A 254 17.86 -7.74 14.73
CA ALA A 254 18.48 -7.81 13.40
C ALA A 254 19.12 -6.48 12.95
N GLY A 255 18.98 -5.41 13.75
CA GLY A 255 19.56 -4.09 13.47
C GLY A 255 18.81 -3.28 12.41
N VAL A 256 17.65 -3.75 11.94
CA VAL A 256 16.86 -3.11 10.88
C VAL A 256 16.28 -1.79 11.38
N LEU A 257 15.60 -1.81 12.54
CA LEU A 257 14.89 -0.62 13.04
C LEU A 257 15.86 0.52 13.39
N LYS A 258 17.07 0.19 13.88
CA LYS A 258 18.10 1.17 14.26
C LYS A 258 18.71 1.92 13.07
N GLN A 259 18.51 1.43 11.85
CA GLN A 259 19.05 2.04 10.63
C GLN A 259 18.09 3.04 9.99
N GLN A 260 16.87 3.24 10.52
CA GLN A 260 15.84 4.04 9.89
C GLN A 260 15.86 5.50 10.38
N LYS A 261 15.47 6.44 9.51
CA LYS A 261 15.26 7.85 9.87
C LYS A 261 13.89 8.10 10.49
N ALA A 262 12.89 7.32 10.13
CA ALA A 262 11.56 7.33 10.73
C ALA A 262 10.93 5.94 10.62
N ILE A 263 10.01 5.64 11.53
CA ILE A 263 9.10 4.50 11.44
C ILE A 263 7.68 5.06 11.38
N VAL A 264 6.89 4.62 10.41
CA VAL A 264 5.51 5.06 10.20
C VAL A 264 4.59 3.86 10.31
N LEU A 265 3.75 3.86 11.32
CA LEU A 265 2.82 2.77 11.59
C LEU A 265 1.48 3.07 10.94
N GLY A 266 1.08 2.18 10.03
CA GLY A 266 -0.29 2.09 9.54
C GLY A 266 -1.21 1.45 10.57
N HIS A 267 -2.28 0.84 10.08
CA HIS A 267 -3.27 0.20 10.93
C HIS A 267 -2.90 -1.25 11.25
N PHE A 268 -3.02 -1.61 12.52
CA PHE A 268 -2.93 -2.98 13.01
C PHE A 268 -4.34 -3.45 13.39
N THR A 269 -4.98 -4.27 12.56
CA THR A 269 -6.43 -4.54 12.64
C THR A 269 -6.77 -5.99 12.97
N ASN A 270 -8.04 -6.22 13.31
CA ASN A 270 -8.66 -7.55 13.43
C ASN A 270 -7.97 -8.54 14.39
N TYR A 271 -7.29 -8.05 15.42
CA TYR A 271 -6.85 -8.86 16.56
C TYR A 271 -7.90 -8.85 17.67
N LYS A 272 -7.87 -9.88 18.52
CA LYS A 272 -8.76 -10.01 19.68
C LYS A 272 -7.92 -9.96 20.96
N PRO A 273 -8.16 -9.00 21.87
CA PRO A 273 -7.54 -9.00 23.19
C PRO A 273 -7.86 -10.28 23.96
N ALA A 274 -6.96 -10.70 24.83
CA ALA A 274 -7.15 -11.82 25.74
C ALA A 274 -7.27 -11.33 27.20
N PRO A 275 -8.05 -12.02 28.07
CA PRO A 275 -8.21 -11.61 29.47
C PRO A 275 -6.90 -11.48 30.25
N HIS A 276 -5.87 -12.25 29.87
CA HIS A 276 -4.56 -12.24 30.52
C HIS A 276 -3.63 -11.12 30.03
N ASP A 277 -4.06 -10.28 29.08
CA ASP A 277 -3.28 -9.11 28.63
C ASP A 277 -3.06 -8.10 29.75
N LYS A 278 -3.99 -8.02 30.72
CA LYS A 278 -3.87 -7.16 31.92
C LYS A 278 -3.43 -5.71 31.59
N GLY A 279 -3.98 -5.15 30.50
CA GLY A 279 -3.66 -3.79 30.03
C GLY A 279 -2.63 -3.71 28.90
N PHE A 280 -2.01 -4.83 28.52
CA PHE A 280 -1.15 -4.91 27.34
C PHE A 280 -1.97 -4.70 26.06
N ARG A 281 -1.65 -3.66 25.30
CA ARG A 281 -2.40 -3.23 24.12
C ARG A 281 -1.44 -2.71 23.05
N LEU A 282 -1.95 -2.47 21.84
CA LEU A 282 -1.13 -1.94 20.75
C LEU A 282 -0.40 -0.64 21.14
N GLN A 283 -1.07 0.27 21.88
CA GLN A 283 -0.43 1.49 22.38
C GLN A 283 0.81 1.19 23.24
N THR A 284 0.76 0.15 24.09
CA THR A 284 1.90 -0.29 24.90
C THR A 284 3.09 -0.69 24.02
N VAL A 285 2.82 -1.38 22.91
CA VAL A 285 3.84 -1.79 21.93
C VAL A 285 4.44 -0.58 21.21
N VAL A 286 3.63 0.41 20.85
CA VAL A 286 4.09 1.65 20.22
C VAL A 286 4.99 2.45 21.18
N ASP A 287 4.57 2.57 22.44
CA ASP A 287 5.33 3.28 23.48
C ASP A 287 6.66 2.55 23.78
N TRP A 288 6.63 1.22 23.84
CA TRP A 288 7.83 0.39 23.92
C TRP A 288 8.73 0.64 22.71
N LEU A 289 8.23 0.56 21.48
CA LEU A 289 9.04 0.77 20.27
C LEU A 289 9.75 2.13 20.29
N ARG A 290 9.03 3.20 20.68
CA ARG A 290 9.59 4.55 20.83
C ARG A 290 10.75 4.60 21.83
N SER A 291 10.70 3.80 22.89
CA SER A 291 11.81 3.70 23.85
C SER A 291 13.04 2.96 23.32
N GLN A 292 12.88 2.14 22.26
CA GLN A 292 13.93 1.28 21.73
C GLN A 292 14.71 1.89 20.56
N VAL A 293 14.18 2.93 19.91
CA VAL A 293 14.79 3.54 18.71
C VAL A 293 14.96 5.05 18.86
N LYS A 294 15.96 5.60 18.18
CA LYS A 294 16.16 7.06 18.09
C LYS A 294 15.27 7.73 17.04
N ALA A 295 14.83 6.96 16.05
CA ALA A 295 13.97 7.45 14.98
C ALA A 295 12.59 7.82 15.53
N PRO A 296 11.96 8.94 15.10
CA PRO A 296 10.57 9.20 15.42
C PRO A 296 9.67 8.07 14.90
N VAL A 297 8.67 7.74 15.70
CA VAL A 297 7.63 6.74 15.39
C VAL A 297 6.29 7.46 15.29
N PHE A 298 5.78 7.56 14.05
CA PHE A 298 4.49 8.14 13.74
C PHE A 298 3.44 7.06 13.55
N THR A 299 2.19 7.34 13.89
CA THR A 299 1.06 6.41 13.73
C THR A 299 0.00 6.97 12.79
N GLN A 300 -1.07 6.19 12.58
CA GLN A 300 -2.27 6.59 11.84
C GLN A 300 -2.03 6.88 10.36
N LEU A 301 -0.96 6.35 9.76
CA LEU A 301 -0.85 6.31 8.31
C LEU A 301 -2.07 5.54 7.77
N PRO A 302 -2.89 6.13 6.89
CA PRO A 302 -4.09 5.47 6.35
C PRO A 302 -3.68 4.38 5.36
N PHE A 303 -3.17 3.28 5.90
CA PHE A 303 -2.63 2.15 5.16
C PHE A 303 -2.74 0.87 5.99
N GLY A 304 -2.87 -0.26 5.30
CA GLY A 304 -2.98 -1.60 5.86
C GLY A 304 -4.31 -2.25 5.54
N HIS A 305 -4.75 -3.21 6.35
CA HIS A 305 -6.02 -3.92 6.14
C HIS A 305 -7.22 -3.10 6.67
N VAL A 306 -7.44 -1.96 6.01
CA VAL A 306 -8.52 -0.98 6.25
C VAL A 306 -9.07 -0.48 4.90
N PRO A 307 -10.30 0.05 4.84
CA PRO A 307 -10.85 0.63 3.60
C PRO A 307 -10.03 1.81 3.09
N THR A 308 -9.87 2.85 3.91
CA THR A 308 -9.10 4.05 3.59
C THR A 308 -7.61 3.74 3.49
N LYS A 309 -7.07 3.79 2.27
CA LYS A 309 -5.73 3.28 1.97
C LYS A 309 -5.03 4.09 0.90
N VAL A 310 -3.87 4.61 1.24
CA VAL A 310 -3.02 5.37 0.32
C VAL A 310 -2.15 4.44 -0.54
N ALA A 311 -1.64 4.96 -1.66
CA ALA A 311 -0.67 4.27 -2.50
C ALA A 311 0.76 4.72 -2.17
N LEU A 312 1.66 3.78 -1.86
CA LEU A 312 3.01 4.06 -1.36
C LEU A 312 4.08 3.46 -2.29
N PRO A 313 5.03 4.26 -2.82
CA PRO A 313 6.06 3.77 -3.72
C PRO A 313 7.23 3.11 -2.95
N VAL A 314 7.19 1.80 -2.79
CA VAL A 314 8.20 0.99 -2.10
C VAL A 314 9.51 0.97 -2.89
N GLY A 315 10.54 1.62 -2.35
CA GLY A 315 11.86 1.77 -2.95
C GLY A 315 12.14 3.18 -3.47
N ALA A 316 11.13 4.05 -3.58
CA ALA A 316 11.35 5.43 -4.01
C ALA A 316 12.02 6.26 -2.90
N THR A 317 12.77 7.28 -3.30
CA THR A 317 13.20 8.32 -2.37
C THR A 317 12.04 9.26 -2.11
N VAL A 318 11.74 9.50 -0.84
CA VAL A 318 10.62 10.35 -0.41
C VAL A 318 11.09 11.39 0.62
N HIS A 319 10.29 12.44 0.75
CA HIS A 319 10.36 13.45 1.79
C HIS A 319 9.19 13.24 2.75
N LEU A 320 9.49 12.82 3.99
CA LEU A 320 8.55 12.84 5.10
C LEU A 320 8.61 14.21 5.76
N ALA A 321 7.50 14.94 5.76
CA ALA A 321 7.35 16.22 6.44
C ALA A 321 6.26 16.11 7.52
N VAL A 322 6.51 16.71 8.70
CA VAL A 322 5.49 16.82 9.75
C VAL A 322 5.48 18.24 10.28
N GLU A 323 4.33 18.90 10.19
CA GLU A 323 4.09 20.26 10.70
C GLU A 323 2.87 20.24 11.61
N GLY A 324 3.08 20.50 12.91
CA GLY A 324 2.03 20.33 13.91
C GLY A 324 1.55 18.88 13.90
N ARG A 325 0.32 18.65 13.42
CA ARG A 325 -0.30 17.32 13.32
C ARG A 325 -0.40 16.79 11.89
N ASP A 326 -0.07 17.60 10.90
CA ASP A 326 -0.19 17.20 9.51
C ASP A 326 1.11 16.54 9.09
N ALA A 327 1.01 15.29 8.64
CA ALA A 327 2.12 14.49 8.15
C ALA A 327 1.95 14.25 6.65
N PHE A 328 3.05 14.34 5.91
CA PHE A 328 3.10 14.16 4.47
C PHE A 328 4.25 13.26 4.08
N VAL A 329 4.03 12.34 3.15
CA VAL A 329 5.07 11.61 2.44
C VAL A 329 5.00 12.01 0.98
N LEU A 330 6.02 12.70 0.49
CA LEU A 330 6.09 13.27 -0.86
C LEU A 330 7.20 12.59 -1.66
N TRP A 331 6.93 12.22 -2.90
CA TRP A 331 7.91 11.61 -3.81
C TRP A 331 8.05 12.33 -5.16
N GLY A 332 7.22 13.34 -5.42
CA GLY A 332 7.24 14.16 -6.63
C GLY A 332 6.88 13.38 -7.90
N HIS A 333 6.96 14.03 -9.07
CA HIS A 333 6.73 13.36 -10.34
C HIS A 333 7.81 12.30 -10.62
N ARG A 334 7.35 11.11 -10.97
CA ARG A 334 8.20 10.04 -11.47
C ARG A 334 8.07 10.01 -12.99
N HIS A 335 9.00 10.68 -13.68
CA HIS A 335 9.11 10.69 -15.13
C HIS A 335 9.42 9.30 -15.70
#